data_AF-A0A7R8W1F7-F1
#
_entry.id   AF-A0A7R8W1F7-F1
#
_cell.length_a   1.000
_cell.length_b   1.000
_cell.length_c   1.000
_cell.angle_alpha   90.00
_cell.angle_beta   90.00
_cell.angle_gamma   90.00
#
_symmetry.space_group_name_H-M   'P 1'
#
loop_
_entity.id
_entity.type
_entity.pdbx_description
1 polymer ?
#
loop_
_entity_poly.entity_id
_entity_poly.type
_entity_poly.pdbx_seq_one_letter_code
_entity_poly.pdbx_strand_id
1 'polypeptide(L)'
;MKGIDKAKSMSVHIAYPDELLDNSKLEKFYQNLEINPDLYLESILNLTKFGTSYSFGRLRQPVNKSEWITHGRPAVVNAYYSSIENS
;
A
#
# COMPACT_ATOMS: atom_id res chain seq x y z
N MET A 1 -25.54 -5.01 21.27
CA MET A 1 -25.66 -5.10 19.80
C MET A 1 -24.45 -4.52 19.06
N LYS A 2 -24.00 -3.29 19.33
CA LYS A 2 -22.86 -2.63 18.63
C LYS A 2 -21.56 -3.46 18.46
N GLY A 3 -21.19 -4.30 19.43
CA GLY A 3 -19.96 -5.11 19.35
C GLY A 3 -20.02 -6.24 18.32
N ILE A 4 -21.16 -6.92 18.20
CA ILE A 4 -21.35 -8.02 17.24
C ILE A 4 -21.38 -7.45 15.82
N ASP A 5 -22.04 -6.30 15.63
CA ASP A 5 -22.12 -5.65 14.33
C ASP A 5 -20.73 -5.21 13.84
N LYS A 6 -19.87 -4.70 14.75
CA LYS A 6 -18.48 -4.37 14.43
C LYS A 6 -17.65 -5.59 14.04
N ALA A 7 -17.78 -6.70 14.77
CA ALA A 7 -17.04 -7.93 14.47
C ALA A 7 -17.48 -8.52 13.11
N LYS A 8 -18.79 -8.49 12.81
CA LYS A 8 -19.34 -8.97 11.54
C LYS A 8 -18.90 -8.13 10.33
N SER A 9 -18.57 -6.86 10.54
CA SER A 9 -18.11 -5.97 9.48
C SER A 9 -16.58 -5.87 9.37
N MET A 10 -15.83 -6.73 10.08
CA MET A 10 -14.37 -6.74 9.96
C MET A 10 -13.93 -7.38 8.64
N SER A 11 -13.06 -6.71 7.91
CA SER A 11 -12.43 -7.26 6.70
C SER A 11 -11.17 -8.03 7.08
N VAL A 12 -10.83 -9.08 6.33
CA VAL A 12 -9.63 -9.88 6.58
C VAL A 12 -8.72 -9.83 5.36
N HIS A 13 -7.44 -9.53 5.59
CA HIS A 13 -6.40 -9.55 4.57
C HIS A 13 -5.43 -10.68 4.88
N ILE A 14 -5.25 -11.62 3.94
CA ILE A 14 -4.45 -12.83 4.14
C ILE A 14 -3.25 -12.80 3.20
N ALA A 15 -2.04 -12.91 3.78
CA ALA A 15 -0.76 -12.97 3.07
C ALA A 15 -0.46 -11.74 2.19
N TYR A 16 -1.02 -11.67 0.98
CA TYR A 16 -0.74 -10.62 0.01
C TYR A 16 -2.00 -10.26 -0.81
N PRO A 17 -2.12 -9.01 -1.27
CA PRO A 17 -3.18 -8.64 -2.20
C PRO A 17 -2.94 -9.23 -3.59
N ASP A 18 -4.02 -9.66 -4.26
CA ASP A 18 -3.98 -10.28 -5.59
C ASP A 18 -3.35 -9.35 -6.63
N GLU A 19 -3.43 -8.03 -6.44
CA GLU A 19 -2.80 -7.04 -7.30
C GLU A 19 -1.27 -7.14 -7.39
N LEU A 20 -0.62 -7.76 -6.41
CA LEU A 20 0.81 -8.05 -6.50
C LEU A 20 1.14 -9.14 -7.54
N LEU A 21 0.15 -9.89 -8.01
CA LEU A 21 0.30 -10.87 -9.09
C LEU A 21 0.05 -10.26 -10.48
N ASP A 22 -0.39 -9.00 -10.56
CA ASP A 22 -0.70 -8.29 -11.80
C ASP A 22 0.44 -7.32 -12.17
N ASN A 23 1.29 -7.76 -13.09
CA ASN A 23 2.42 -6.96 -13.57
C ASN A 23 2.00 -5.59 -14.11
N SER A 24 0.84 -5.50 -14.79
CA SER A 24 0.37 -4.22 -15.35
C SER A 24 0.00 -3.21 -14.26
N LYS A 25 -0.55 -3.68 -13.13
CA LYS A 25 -0.81 -2.82 -11.97
C LYS A 25 0.48 -2.34 -11.30
N LEU A 26 1.45 -3.25 -11.16
CA LEU A 26 2.76 -2.91 -10.59
C LEU A 26 3.52 -1.91 -11.46
N GLU A 27 3.61 -2.17 -12.76
CA GLU A 27 4.25 -1.28 -13.74
C GLU A 27 3.60 0.10 -13.72
N LYS A 28 2.27 0.17 -13.72
CA LYS A 28 1.54 1.44 -13.65
C LYS A 28 1.80 2.20 -12.34
N PHE A 29 1.91 1.51 -11.21
CA PHE A 29 2.19 2.14 -9.93
C PHE A 29 3.61 2.72 -9.88
N TYR A 30 4.60 1.98 -10.39
CA TYR A 30 6.01 2.38 -10.40
C TYR A 30 6.46 3.12 -11.66
N GLN A 31 5.55 3.45 -12.59
CA GLN A 31 5.89 4.03 -13.90
C GLN A 31 6.74 5.31 -13.85
N ASN A 32 6.67 6.06 -12.74
CA ASN A 32 7.40 7.32 -12.54
C ASN A 32 8.60 7.16 -11.58
N LEU A 33 8.99 5.94 -11.25
CA LEU A 33 10.14 5.65 -10.39
C LEU A 33 11.32 5.18 -11.25
N GLU A 34 12.38 5.98 -11.26
CA GLU A 34 13.63 5.65 -11.94
C GLU A 34 14.72 5.30 -10.93
N ILE A 35 15.33 4.13 -11.11
CA ILE A 35 16.40 3.59 -10.26
C ILE A 35 17.54 3.14 -11.17
N ASN A 36 18.77 3.48 -10.79
CA ASN A 36 20.00 3.05 -11.45
C ASN A 36 20.93 2.37 -10.43
N PRO A 37 21.32 1.09 -10.63
CA PRO A 37 22.15 0.35 -9.69
C PRO A 37 23.55 0.97 -9.49
N ASP A 38 24.07 1.72 -10.46
CA ASP A 38 25.38 2.38 -10.38
C ASP A 38 25.32 3.71 -9.63
N LEU A 39 24.11 4.28 -9.45
CA LEU A 39 23.87 5.58 -8.82
C LEU A 39 23.05 5.40 -7.54
N TYR A 40 23.64 4.77 -6.54
CA TYR A 40 22.97 4.43 -5.28
C TYR A 40 22.32 5.65 -4.60
N LEU A 41 23.08 6.73 -4.40
CA LEU A 41 22.56 7.92 -3.71
C LEU A 41 21.41 8.57 -4.48
N GLU A 42 21.54 8.68 -5.80
CA GLU A 42 20.49 9.25 -6.66
C GLU A 42 19.23 8.38 -6.63
N SER A 43 19.38 7.06 -6.71
CA SER A 43 18.26 6.12 -6.63
C SER A 43 17.50 6.21 -5.31
N ILE A 44 18.20 6.37 -4.18
CA ILE A 44 17.56 6.58 -2.87
C ILE A 44 16.82 7.92 -2.82
N LEU A 45 17.38 8.99 -3.42
CA LEU A 45 16.70 10.28 -3.51
C LEU A 45 15.45 10.20 -4.40
N ASN A 46 15.51 9.49 -5.51
CA ASN A 46 14.37 9.27 -6.40
C ASN A 46 13.27 8.47 -5.71
N LEU A 47 13.62 7.41 -4.99
CA LEU A 47 12.68 6.63 -4.19
C LEU A 47 11.98 7.49 -3.12
N THR A 48 12.75 8.34 -2.43
CA THR A 48 12.22 9.26 -1.40
C THR A 48 11.26 10.28 -2.01
N LYS A 49 11.62 10.86 -3.16
CA LYS A 49 10.75 11.78 -3.91
C LYS A 49 9.46 11.09 -4.35
N PHE A 50 9.56 9.89 -4.92
CA PHE A 50 8.40 9.09 -5.35
C PHE A 50 7.41 8.86 -4.20
N GLY A 51 7.88 8.38 -3.04
CA GLY A 51 7.03 8.15 -1.87
C GLY A 51 6.38 9.43 -1.33
N THR A 52 7.11 10.54 -1.35
CA THR A 52 6.59 11.86 -0.95
C THR A 52 5.51 12.36 -1.90
N SER A 53 5.76 12.30 -3.21
CA SER A 53 4.80 12.69 -4.24
C SER A 53 3.54 11.82 -4.21
N TYR A 54 3.69 10.51 -4.03
CA TYR A 54 2.57 9.59 -3.85
C TYR A 54 1.70 10.02 -2.65
N SER A 55 2.34 10.27 -1.49
CA SER A 55 1.63 10.65 -0.27
C SER A 55 0.89 11.98 -0.41
N PHE A 56 1.51 13.00 -1.02
CA PHE A 56 0.87 14.29 -1.26
C PHE A 56 -0.25 14.23 -2.30
N GLY A 57 -0.13 13.39 -3.33
CA GLY A 57 -1.20 13.16 -4.31
C GLY A 57 -2.50 12.61 -3.69
N ARG A 58 -2.41 11.96 -2.53
CA ARG A 58 -3.54 11.36 -1.82
C ARG A 58 -4.28 12.32 -0.88
N LEU A 59 -3.70 13.48 -0.53
CA LEU A 59 -4.24 14.38 0.51
C LEU A 59 -5.69 14.84 0.30
N ARG A 60 -6.16 14.90 -0.95
CA ARG A 60 -7.52 15.35 -1.31
C ARG A 60 -8.37 14.25 -1.94
N GLN A 61 -7.91 13.01 -1.88
CA GLN A 61 -8.63 11.85 -2.40
C GLN A 61 -9.42 11.18 -1.27
N PRO A 62 -10.62 10.65 -1.55
CA PRO A 62 -11.34 9.84 -0.58
C PRO A 62 -10.52 8.57 -0.25
N VAL A 63 -10.58 8.13 1.01
CA VAL A 63 -9.91 6.90 1.45
C VAL A 63 -10.60 5.70 0.82
N ASN A 64 -9.85 4.93 0.03
CA ASN A 64 -10.27 3.63 -0.47
C ASN A 64 -9.74 2.54 0.47
N LYS A 65 -10.63 1.93 1.26
CA LYS A 65 -10.29 0.89 2.24
C LYS A 65 -9.94 -0.47 1.62
N SER A 66 -10.20 -0.65 0.33
CA SER A 66 -9.83 -1.85 -0.43
C SER A 66 -8.60 -1.62 -1.29
N GLU A 67 -7.83 -0.56 -1.02
CA GLU A 67 -6.64 -0.26 -1.78
C GLU A 67 -5.50 -1.22 -1.43
N TRP A 68 -5.02 -1.96 -2.42
CA TRP A 68 -3.97 -2.97 -2.22
C TRP A 68 -2.63 -2.39 -1.75
N ILE A 69 -2.35 -1.12 -2.03
CA ILE A 69 -1.05 -0.48 -1.76
C ILE A 69 -0.76 -0.41 -0.25
N THR A 70 -1.78 -0.20 0.58
CA THR A 70 -1.62 -0.16 2.05
C THR A 70 -1.27 -1.53 2.63
N HIS A 71 -1.64 -2.60 1.94
CA HIS A 71 -1.34 -4.00 2.31
C HIS A 71 -0.23 -4.62 1.44
N GLY A 72 0.43 -3.83 0.60
CA GLY A 72 1.43 -4.30 -0.37
C GLY A 72 2.78 -4.69 0.22
N ARG A 73 2.90 -4.84 1.55
CA ARG A 73 4.13 -5.23 2.26
C ARG A 73 4.01 -6.65 2.84
N PRO A 74 3.95 -7.71 2.01
CA PRO A 74 3.66 -9.07 2.47
C PRO A 74 4.86 -9.77 3.13
N ALA A 75 6.09 -9.30 2.88
CA ALA A 75 7.31 -9.89 3.41
C ALA A 75 7.62 -9.41 4.84
N VAL A 76 6.63 -9.46 5.73
CA VAL A 76 6.75 -9.08 7.14
C VAL A 76 6.32 -10.27 8.01
N VAL A 77 7.17 -10.68 8.95
CA VAL A 77 6.83 -11.73 9.92
C VAL A 77 6.05 -11.10 11.08
N ASN A 78 4.79 -10.72 10.82
CA ASN A 78 3.89 -10.15 11.83
C ASN A 78 2.41 -10.18 11.38
N ALA A 79 1.51 -9.77 12.27
CA ALA A 79 0.10 -9.47 11.98
C ALA A 79 -0.32 -8.15 12.66
N TYR A 80 -1.31 -7.46 12.09
CA TYR A 80 -1.76 -6.14 12.53
C TYR A 80 -3.29 -6.00 12.50
N TYR A 81 -3.82 -4.97 13.16
CA TYR A 81 -5.21 -4.53 13.07
C TYR A 81 -5.25 -3.01 12.79
N SER A 82 -6.10 -2.60 11.86
CA SER A 82 -6.37 -1.22 11.44
C SER A 82 -7.72 -0.76 11.97
N SER A 83 -7.72 0.21 12.88
CA SER A 83 -8.98 0.77 13.41
C SER A 83 -9.74 1.63 12.42
N ILE A 84 -9.04 2.21 11.44
CA ILE A 84 -9.60 3.06 10.37
C ILE A 84 -10.34 2.19 9.35
N GLU A 85 -9.77 1.04 9.00
CA GLU A 85 -10.35 0.10 8.03
C GLU A 85 -11.27 -0.93 8.70
N ASN A 86 -11.15 -1.14 10.02
CA ASN A 86 -11.78 -2.24 10.75
C ASN A 86 -11.35 -3.60 10.17
N SER A 87 -10.04 -3.80 10.02
CA SER A 87 -9.46 -5.00 9.40
C SER A 87 -8.15 -5.41 10.05
#